data_AF-M5TY08-F1
#
_entry.id   AF-M5TY08-F1
#
_cell.length_a   1.000
_cell.length_b   1.000
_cell.length_c   1.000
_cell.angle_alpha   90.00
_cell.angle_beta   90.00
_cell.angle_gamma   90.00
#
_symmetry.space_group_name_H-M   'P 1'
#
loop_
_entity.id
_entity.type
_entity.pdbx_description
1 polymer ?
#
loop_
_entity_poly.entity_id
_entity_poly.type
_entity_poly.pdbx_seq_one_letter_code
_entity_poly.pdbx_strand_id
1 'polypeptide(L)'
;MARIGIVFGLLLFGLTIAGLSTTTQKTYTQFIPMMFGIPLLFLGVVALNPHRRRESVFVALLLALLCTVLGSGRLISLFFAWMSGDHINPLSLRLVAGMTLIGGIFVVVAERWRRTRTQRGSTPASTDRTSVSVESAKSAAEAVDQSATVTRARTDNENPYQSPAILDASGPVSPSTSAPTSKLTDRTPK
;
A
#
# COMPACT_ATOMS: atom_id res chain seq x y z
N MET A 1 -6.04 -4.33 5.65
CA MET A 1 -5.29 -4.04 4.41
C MET A 1 -4.11 -4.97 4.27
N ALA A 2 -3.13 -4.94 5.18
CA ALA A 2 -2.00 -5.87 5.15
C ALA A 2 -2.44 -7.34 5.02
N ARG A 3 -3.42 -7.76 5.83
CA ARG A 3 -4.02 -9.11 5.77
C ARG A 3 -4.59 -9.48 4.40
N ILE A 4 -5.14 -8.51 3.65
CA ILE A 4 -5.73 -8.76 2.33
C ILE A 4 -4.60 -9.09 1.33
N GLY A 5 -3.52 -8.29 1.29
CA GLY A 5 -2.36 -8.57 0.43
C GLY A 5 -1.76 -9.95 0.70
N ILE A 6 -1.65 -10.33 1.97
CA ILE A 6 -1.14 -11.66 2.38
C ILE A 6 -2.04 -12.79 1.88
N VAL A 7 -3.37 -12.69 2.10
CA VAL A 7 -4.33 -13.71 1.66
C VAL A 7 -4.31 -13.87 0.14
N PHE A 8 -4.28 -12.77 -0.61
CA PHE A 8 -4.27 -12.82 -2.07
C PHE A 8 -2.93 -13.33 -2.63
N GLY A 9 -1.80 -12.97 -2.02
CA GLY A 9 -0.50 -13.54 -2.39
C GLY A 9 -0.43 -15.05 -2.12
N LEU A 10 -1.00 -15.52 -1.00
CA LEU A 10 -1.13 -16.96 -0.71
C LEU A 10 -2.08 -17.67 -1.68
N LEU A 11 -3.18 -17.03 -2.09
CA LEU A 11 -4.09 -17.59 -3.09
C LEU A 11 -3.42 -17.74 -4.47
N LEU A 12 -2.67 -16.73 -4.91
CA LEU A 12 -1.90 -16.78 -6.17
C LEU A 12 -0.82 -17.87 -6.12
N PHE A 13 -0.12 -17.97 -5.00
CA PHE A 13 0.88 -19.01 -4.77
C PHE A 13 0.26 -20.42 -4.73
N GLY A 14 -0.84 -20.58 -3.99
CA GLY A 14 -1.61 -21.82 -3.90
C GLY A 14 -2.19 -22.25 -5.25
N LEU A 15 -2.60 -21.30 -6.09
CA LEU A 15 -3.07 -21.57 -7.45
C LEU A 15 -1.96 -22.21 -8.30
N THR A 16 -0.72 -21.72 -8.20
CA THR A 16 0.42 -22.35 -8.89
C THR A 16 0.69 -23.75 -8.34
N ILE A 17 0.67 -23.94 -7.02
CA ILE A 17 0.86 -25.28 -6.42
C ILE A 17 -0.20 -26.25 -6.94
N ALA A 18 -1.47 -25.87 -6.89
CA ALA A 18 -2.57 -26.68 -7.42
C ALA A 18 -2.41 -26.96 -8.93
N GLY A 19 -1.97 -25.96 -9.70
CA GLY A 19 -1.63 -26.12 -11.11
C GLY A 19 -0.54 -27.18 -11.33
N LEU A 20 0.55 -27.11 -10.58
CA LEU A 20 1.67 -28.06 -10.67
C LEU A 20 1.31 -29.46 -10.17
N SER A 21 0.41 -29.58 -9.18
CA SER A 21 -0.04 -30.88 -8.66
C SER A 21 -0.95 -31.63 -9.62
N THR A 22 -1.62 -30.94 -10.55
CA THR A 22 -2.59 -31.56 -11.46
C THR A 22 -1.99 -31.99 -12.80
N THR A 23 -0.74 -31.61 -13.11
CA THR A 23 -0.11 -31.90 -14.40
C THR A 23 1.36 -32.24 -14.28
N THR A 24 1.78 -33.24 -15.04
CA THR A 24 3.20 -33.60 -15.20
C THR A 24 3.89 -32.76 -16.28
N GLN A 25 3.12 -32.08 -17.14
CA GLN A 25 3.67 -31.20 -18.16
C GLN A 25 3.97 -29.82 -17.57
N LYS A 26 5.28 -29.55 -17.46
CA LYS A 26 5.82 -28.29 -16.96
C LYS A 26 5.75 -27.25 -18.08
N THR A 27 4.80 -26.34 -18.00
CA THR A 27 4.72 -25.19 -18.92
C THR A 27 5.15 -23.93 -18.20
N TYR A 28 5.96 -23.09 -18.84
CA TYR A 28 6.46 -21.84 -18.26
C TYR A 28 5.35 -20.90 -17.76
N THR A 29 4.16 -20.98 -18.34
CA THR A 29 2.97 -20.19 -17.95
C THR A 29 2.50 -20.45 -16.52
N GLN A 30 2.80 -21.63 -15.96
CA GLN A 30 2.41 -22.00 -14.59
C GLN A 30 3.18 -21.22 -13.52
N PHE A 31 4.34 -20.67 -13.86
CA PHE A 31 5.16 -19.87 -12.95
C PHE A 31 4.76 -18.40 -12.89
N ILE A 32 3.94 -17.92 -13.84
CA ILE A 32 3.53 -16.51 -13.89
C ILE A 32 2.77 -16.10 -12.61
N PRO A 33 1.75 -16.84 -12.12
CA PRO A 33 1.05 -16.46 -10.88
C PRO A 33 1.99 -16.46 -9.67
N MET A 34 3.00 -17.33 -9.64
CA MET A 34 4.01 -17.39 -8.58
C MET A 34 4.94 -16.16 -8.61
N MET A 35 5.37 -15.72 -9.80
CA MET A 35 6.20 -14.53 -9.97
C MET A 35 5.50 -13.26 -9.47
N PHE A 36 4.19 -13.15 -9.63
CA PHE A 36 3.40 -12.07 -9.05
C PHE A 36 3.08 -12.31 -7.57
N GLY A 37 2.81 -13.56 -7.19
CA GLY A 37 2.40 -13.94 -5.84
C GLY A 37 3.44 -13.62 -4.78
N ILE A 38 4.72 -13.94 -5.01
CA ILE A 38 5.78 -13.73 -4.00
C ILE A 38 5.98 -12.23 -3.67
N PRO A 39 6.16 -11.32 -4.65
CA PRO A 39 6.24 -9.90 -4.35
C PRO A 39 4.94 -9.40 -3.68
N LEU A 40 3.76 -9.84 -4.12
CA LEU A 40 2.48 -9.43 -3.50
C LEU A 40 2.38 -9.86 -2.03
N LEU A 41 2.86 -11.06 -1.71
CA LEU A 41 2.99 -11.56 -0.34
C LEU A 41 3.96 -10.69 0.48
N PHE A 42 5.13 -10.39 -0.08
CA PHE A 42 6.14 -9.56 0.57
C PHE A 42 5.62 -8.14 0.85
N LEU A 43 4.96 -7.52 -0.13
CA LEU A 43 4.30 -6.23 0.06
C LEU A 43 3.19 -6.30 1.11
N GLY A 44 2.46 -7.43 1.18
CA GLY A 44 1.50 -7.69 2.25
C GLY A 44 2.12 -7.71 3.64
N VAL A 45 3.29 -8.35 3.79
CA VAL A 45 4.05 -8.40 5.05
C VAL A 45 4.63 -7.03 5.41
N VAL A 46 5.26 -6.35 4.45
CA VAL A 46 5.82 -4.99 4.66
C VAL A 46 4.72 -3.99 5.04
N ALA A 47 3.49 -4.18 4.55
CA ALA A 47 2.34 -3.35 4.89
C ALA A 47 1.84 -3.52 6.34
N LEU A 48 2.36 -4.47 7.12
CA LEU A 48 2.11 -4.52 8.57
C LEU A 48 2.73 -3.33 9.31
N ASN A 49 3.82 -2.75 8.78
CA ASN A 49 4.47 -1.60 9.39
C ASN A 49 3.63 -0.33 9.17
N PRO A 50 3.11 0.32 10.24
CA PRO A 50 2.23 1.48 10.09
C PRO A 50 2.93 2.66 9.40
N HIS A 51 4.24 2.81 9.63
CA HIS A 51 5.07 3.86 9.03
C HIS A 51 5.13 3.80 7.49
N ARG A 52 5.15 2.60 6.89
CA ARG A 52 5.31 2.40 5.43
C ARG A 52 4.06 1.85 4.75
N ARG A 53 2.92 1.86 5.46
CA ARG A 53 1.68 1.19 5.02
C ARG A 53 1.06 1.84 3.78
N ARG A 54 1.20 3.16 3.60
CA ARG A 54 0.55 3.86 2.46
C ARG A 54 1.23 3.50 1.14
N GLU A 55 2.56 3.54 1.11
CA GLU A 55 3.36 3.25 -0.09
C GLU A 55 3.25 1.77 -0.48
N SER A 56 3.40 0.85 0.47
CA SER A 56 3.30 -0.59 0.22
C SER A 56 1.93 -0.99 -0.35
N VAL A 57 0.83 -0.42 0.15
CA VAL A 57 -0.51 -0.70 -0.39
C VAL A 57 -0.66 -0.17 -1.81
N PHE A 58 -0.09 1.00 -2.13
CA PHE A 58 -0.15 1.55 -3.48
C PHE A 58 0.62 0.68 -4.48
N VAL A 59 1.84 0.26 -4.12
CA VAL A 59 2.64 -0.63 -4.98
C VAL A 59 1.97 -1.99 -5.14
N ALA A 60 1.34 -2.54 -4.09
CA ALA A 60 0.59 -3.79 -4.17
C ALA A 60 -0.60 -3.70 -5.12
N LEU A 61 -1.29 -2.55 -5.13
CA LEU A 61 -2.39 -2.27 -6.06
C LEU A 61 -1.88 -2.20 -7.51
N LEU A 62 -0.79 -1.48 -7.76
CA LEU A 62 -0.17 -1.42 -9.09
C LEU A 62 0.26 -2.79 -9.58
N LEU A 63 0.87 -3.60 -8.72
CA LEU A 63 1.30 -4.95 -9.07
C LEU A 63 0.12 -5.87 -9.38
N ALA A 64 -0.95 -5.81 -8.58
CA ALA A 64 -2.17 -6.57 -8.84
C ALA A 64 -2.88 -6.12 -10.12
N LEU A 65 -2.86 -4.81 -10.41
CA LEU A 65 -3.40 -4.26 -11.65
C LEU A 65 -2.60 -4.77 -12.85
N LEU A 66 -1.27 -4.73 -12.78
CA LEU A 66 -0.40 -5.28 -13.84
C LEU A 66 -0.64 -6.78 -14.05
N CYS A 67 -0.75 -7.54 -12.96
CA CYS A 67 -1.13 -8.96 -12.98
C CYS A 67 -2.47 -9.18 -13.71
N THR A 68 -3.48 -8.35 -13.42
CA THR A 68 -4.81 -8.44 -14.04
C THR A 68 -4.76 -8.08 -15.52
N VAL A 69 -4.04 -7.02 -15.90
CA VAL A 69 -3.89 -6.61 -17.31
C VAL A 69 -3.18 -7.69 -18.12
N LEU A 70 -2.05 -8.21 -17.63
CA LEU A 70 -1.33 -9.29 -18.30
C LEU A 70 -2.15 -10.58 -18.38
N GLY A 71 -2.84 -10.94 -17.30
CA GLY A 71 -3.75 -12.08 -17.26
C GLY A 71 -4.89 -11.95 -18.27
N SER A 72 -5.53 -10.78 -18.32
CA SER A 72 -6.61 -10.48 -19.26
C SER A 72 -6.16 -10.52 -20.71
N GLY A 73 -5.00 -9.93 -21.05
CA GLY A 73 -4.44 -9.98 -22.39
C GLY A 73 -4.19 -11.41 -22.86
N ARG A 74 -3.61 -12.25 -21.98
CA ARG A 74 -3.44 -13.67 -22.28
C ARG A 74 -4.77 -14.41 -22.40
N LEU A 75 -5.72 -14.14 -21.52
CA LEU A 75 -7.03 -14.77 -21.55
C LEU A 75 -7.77 -14.45 -22.86
N ILE A 76 -7.68 -13.21 -23.33
CA ILE A 76 -8.24 -12.78 -24.63
C ILE A 76 -7.54 -13.51 -25.78
N SER A 77 -6.21 -13.60 -25.79
CA SER A 77 -5.50 -14.36 -26.83
C SER A 77 -5.89 -15.84 -26.85
N LEU A 78 -6.01 -16.47 -25.68
CA LEU A 78 -6.48 -17.86 -25.58
C LEU A 78 -7.93 -17.99 -26.05
N PHE A 79 -8.78 -17.02 -25.73
CA PHE A 79 -10.18 -17.03 -26.14
C PHE A 79 -10.33 -16.91 -27.67
N PHE A 80 -9.53 -16.06 -28.32
CA PHE A 80 -9.49 -15.99 -29.79
C PHE A 80 -8.98 -17.28 -30.42
N ALA A 81 -7.90 -17.87 -29.90
CA ALA A 81 -7.41 -19.16 -30.39
C ALA A 81 -8.47 -20.27 -30.23
N TRP A 82 -9.26 -20.23 -29.15
CA TRP A 82 -10.33 -21.19 -28.93
C TRP A 82 -11.44 -21.04 -29.98
N MET A 83 -11.82 -19.79 -30.30
CA MET A 83 -12.80 -19.51 -31.36
C MET A 83 -12.29 -19.91 -32.75
N SER A 84 -10.99 -19.85 -33.00
CA SER A 84 -10.37 -20.32 -34.25
C SER A 84 -10.33 -21.85 -34.38
N GLY A 85 -10.76 -22.60 -33.34
CA GLY A 85 -10.77 -24.06 -33.34
C GLY A 85 -9.42 -24.69 -32.99
N ASP A 86 -8.46 -23.92 -32.48
CA ASP A 86 -7.16 -24.44 -32.08
C ASP A 86 -7.28 -25.29 -30.80
N HIS A 87 -6.45 -26.33 -30.71
CA HIS A 87 -6.46 -27.23 -29.56
C HIS A 87 -5.73 -26.60 -28.36
N ILE A 88 -6.49 -25.91 -27.51
CA ILE A 88 -5.95 -25.24 -26.33
C ILE A 88 -5.94 -26.19 -25.13
N ASN A 89 -4.81 -26.20 -24.42
CA ASN A 89 -4.71 -26.92 -23.16
C ASN A 89 -5.67 -26.30 -22.11
N PRO A 90 -6.70 -27.03 -21.65
CA PRO A 90 -7.71 -26.50 -20.73
C PRO A 90 -7.11 -26.07 -19.38
N LEU A 91 -5.98 -26.66 -19.00
CA LEU A 91 -5.28 -26.33 -17.76
C LEU A 91 -4.66 -24.93 -17.81
N SER A 92 -4.01 -24.57 -18.92
CA SER A 92 -3.46 -23.23 -19.13
C SER A 92 -4.56 -22.17 -19.07
N LEU A 93 -5.72 -22.47 -19.67
CA LEU A 93 -6.88 -21.58 -19.64
C LEU A 93 -7.40 -21.39 -18.21
N ARG A 94 -7.56 -22.47 -17.44
CA ARG A 94 -7.99 -22.41 -16.03
C ARG A 94 -7.03 -21.63 -15.15
N LEU A 95 -5.72 -21.81 -15.32
CA LEU A 95 -4.71 -21.08 -14.53
C LEU A 95 -4.68 -19.59 -14.85
N VAL A 96 -4.68 -19.23 -16.13
CA VAL A 96 -4.73 -17.82 -16.56
C VAL A 96 -6.04 -17.18 -16.11
N ALA A 97 -7.17 -17.88 -16.26
CA ALA A 97 -8.46 -17.39 -15.77
C ALA A 97 -8.46 -17.20 -14.25
N GLY A 98 -7.94 -18.18 -13.49
CA GLY A 98 -7.83 -18.10 -12.04
C GLY A 98 -6.96 -16.94 -11.56
N MET A 99 -5.78 -16.75 -12.16
CA MET A 99 -4.89 -15.62 -11.87
C MET A 99 -5.59 -14.29 -12.15
N THR A 100 -6.25 -14.17 -13.30
CA THR A 100 -6.95 -12.94 -13.71
C THR A 100 -8.13 -12.64 -12.79
N LEU A 101 -8.88 -13.66 -12.37
CA LEU A 101 -9.99 -13.52 -11.44
C LEU A 101 -9.51 -13.07 -10.06
N ILE A 102 -8.49 -13.74 -9.50
CA ILE A 102 -7.93 -13.39 -8.19
C ILE A 102 -7.35 -11.97 -8.22
N GLY A 103 -6.60 -11.61 -9.27
CA GLY A 103 -6.09 -10.26 -9.49
C GLY A 103 -7.20 -9.21 -9.60
N GLY A 104 -8.22 -9.48 -10.41
CA GLY A 104 -9.36 -8.58 -10.61
C GLY A 104 -10.16 -8.34 -9.33
N ILE A 105 -10.46 -9.41 -8.57
CA ILE A 105 -11.15 -9.29 -7.27
C ILE A 105 -10.32 -8.43 -6.31
N PHE A 106 -9.00 -8.63 -6.25
CA PHE A 106 -8.13 -7.81 -5.42
C PHE A 106 -8.21 -6.33 -5.79
N VAL A 107 -8.12 -6.00 -7.08
CA VAL A 107 -8.21 -4.62 -7.58
C VAL A 107 -9.55 -3.99 -7.21
N VAL A 108 -10.67 -4.71 -7.43
CA VAL A 108 -12.01 -4.22 -7.09
C VAL A 108 -12.15 -3.96 -5.58
N VAL A 109 -11.68 -4.89 -4.74
CA VAL A 109 -11.71 -4.74 -3.27
C VAL A 109 -10.83 -3.56 -2.83
N ALA A 110 -9.63 -3.43 -3.40
CA ALA A 110 -8.71 -2.35 -3.10
C ALA A 110 -9.27 -0.98 -3.50
N GLU A 111 -9.88 -0.87 -4.68
CA GLU A 111 -10.55 0.35 -5.15
C GLU A 111 -11.75 0.71 -4.30
N ARG A 112 -12.65 -0.25 -4.04
CA ARG A 112 -13.85 0.00 -3.24
C ARG A 112 -13.47 0.51 -1.86
N TRP A 113 -12.42 -0.08 -1.27
CA TRP A 113 -11.88 0.38 -0.02
C TRP A 113 -11.28 1.80 -0.11
N ARG A 114 -10.50 2.09 -1.17
CA ARG A 114 -9.95 3.43 -1.40
C ARG A 114 -11.07 4.48 -1.49
N ARG A 115 -12.14 4.19 -2.23
CA ARG A 115 -13.31 5.08 -2.39
C ARG A 115 -14.02 5.33 -1.05
N THR A 116 -14.26 4.29 -0.25
CA THR A 116 -14.89 4.44 1.08
C THR A 116 -14.07 5.30 2.05
N ARG A 117 -12.74 5.32 1.92
CA ARG A 117 -11.89 6.19 2.73
C ARG A 117 -11.97 7.66 2.32
N THR A 118 -12.05 7.94 1.03
CA THR A 118 -12.19 9.32 0.55
C THR A 118 -13.47 9.96 1.08
N GLN A 119 -14.59 9.22 1.13
CA GLN A 119 -15.87 9.75 1.60
C GLN A 119 -15.90 10.06 3.11
N ARG A 120 -15.14 9.32 3.94
CA ARG A 120 -15.07 9.59 5.39
C ARG A 120 -14.24 10.84 5.75
N GLY A 121 -13.40 11.31 4.84
CA GLY A 121 -12.63 12.55 5.04
C GLY A 121 -13.43 13.82 4.72
N SER A 122 -14.63 13.68 4.14
CA SER A 122 -15.44 14.77 3.63
C SER A 122 -16.74 15.00 4.40
N THR A 123 -16.89 14.44 5.61
CA THR A 123 -18.00 14.85 6.48
C THR A 123 -17.58 16.17 7.13
N PRO A 124 -18.06 17.34 6.65
CA PRO A 124 -17.83 18.59 7.35
C PRO A 124 -18.45 18.46 8.74
N ALA A 125 -17.68 18.84 9.75
CA ALA A 125 -18.19 19.11 11.07
C ALA A 125 -19.18 20.28 10.98
N SER A 126 -20.44 19.99 10.70
CA SER A 126 -21.55 20.94 10.75
C SER A 126 -22.68 20.38 11.60
N THR A 127 -22.34 19.99 12.83
CA THR A 127 -23.22 19.76 13.97
C THR A 127 -22.26 19.78 15.16
N ASP A 128 -22.00 20.92 15.81
CA ASP A 128 -22.90 21.44 16.84
C ASP A 128 -22.43 22.86 17.24
N ARG A 129 -23.14 23.88 16.78
CA ARG A 129 -22.96 25.26 17.28
C ARG A 129 -24.33 25.94 17.34
N THR A 130 -25.30 25.32 18.00
CA THR A 130 -26.56 25.99 18.34
C THR A 130 -27.19 25.40 19.60
N SER A 131 -26.59 25.70 20.75
CA SER A 131 -27.31 25.71 22.04
C SER A 131 -26.62 26.65 23.04
N VAL A 132 -26.51 27.93 22.71
CA VAL A 132 -26.34 29.00 23.71
C VAL A 132 -27.32 30.12 23.38
N SER A 133 -28.50 30.02 23.99
CA SER A 133 -29.54 31.04 24.23
C SER A 133 -30.79 30.20 24.51
N VAL A 134 -31.31 30.06 25.73
CA VAL A 134 -31.70 31.12 26.67
C VAL A 134 -31.74 30.50 28.08
N GLU A 135 -30.79 30.84 28.94
CA GLU A 135 -31.02 30.81 30.41
C GLU A 135 -30.25 31.95 31.07
N SER A 136 -30.41 33.14 30.48
CA SER A 136 -30.12 34.42 31.10
C SER A 136 -31.45 34.97 31.61
N ALA A 137 -31.83 34.59 32.83
CA ALA A 137 -32.66 35.38 33.75
C ALA A 137 -33.08 34.58 35.00
N LYS A 138 -32.15 34.24 35.91
CA LYS A 138 -32.46 34.28 37.35
C LYS A 138 -31.21 34.23 38.25
N SER A 139 -31.12 35.22 39.13
CA SER A 139 -30.27 35.30 40.34
C SER A 139 -28.76 35.23 40.10
N ALA A 140 -27.98 36.32 40.13
CA ALA A 140 -28.00 37.44 41.08
C ALA A 140 -28.15 36.96 42.54
N ALA A 141 -27.09 36.35 43.06
CA ALA A 141 -26.48 36.63 44.36
C ALA A 141 -25.68 35.39 44.81
N GLU A 142 -24.38 35.36 44.54
CA GLU A 142 -23.40 35.09 45.60
C GLU A 142 -22.01 35.45 45.07
N ALA A 143 -21.45 36.51 45.66
CA ALA A 143 -20.09 36.95 45.46
C ALA A 143 -19.22 36.32 46.54
N VAL A 144 -18.16 35.58 46.17
CA VAL A 144 -16.88 35.41 46.90
C VAL A 144 -15.91 34.78 45.88
N ASP A 145 -15.02 35.52 45.22
CA ASP A 145 -13.71 36.04 45.65
C ASP A 145 -12.51 35.16 45.23
N GLN A 146 -11.52 35.84 44.65
CA GLN A 146 -10.10 35.52 44.45
C GLN A 146 -9.67 34.24 43.71
N SER A 147 -9.13 34.36 42.50
CA SER A 147 -7.73 34.77 42.21
C SER A 147 -6.71 33.67 42.49
N ALA A 148 -6.42 32.86 41.47
CA ALA A 148 -5.07 32.39 41.17
C ALA A 148 -5.06 31.69 39.80
N THR A 149 -4.30 32.28 38.87
CA THR A 149 -3.21 31.60 38.18
C THR A 149 -3.49 30.18 37.67
N VAL A 150 -3.61 30.02 36.35
CA VAL A 150 -2.71 29.18 35.52
C VAL A 150 -3.23 29.25 34.09
N THR A 151 -2.55 30.05 33.27
CA THR A 151 -2.61 29.97 31.81
C THR A 151 -2.03 28.62 31.39
N ARG A 152 -2.87 27.58 31.28
CA ARG A 152 -2.47 26.29 30.70
C ARG A 152 -2.67 26.38 29.19
N ALA A 153 -1.67 26.92 28.51
CA ALA A 153 -1.51 26.76 27.08
C ALA A 153 -1.40 25.25 26.78
N ARG A 154 -2.50 24.66 26.32
CA ARG A 154 -2.59 23.27 25.89
C ARG A 154 -2.18 23.20 24.43
N THR A 155 -0.87 23.17 24.19
CA THR A 155 -0.30 22.74 22.92
C THR A 155 -0.21 21.22 22.92
N ASP A 156 -1.33 20.56 22.63
CA ASP A 156 -1.33 19.15 22.21
C ASP A 156 -0.85 19.11 20.74
N ASN A 157 0.45 19.34 20.53
CA ASN A 157 1.13 19.11 19.25
C ASN A 157 1.99 17.86 19.40
N GLU A 158 1.35 16.69 19.47
CA GLU A 158 2.00 15.38 19.40
C GLU A 158 2.44 15.11 17.95
N ASN A 159 3.49 15.81 17.51
CA ASN A 159 4.22 15.40 16.33
C ASN A 159 5.55 14.76 16.76
N PRO A 160 5.65 13.41 16.81
CA PRO A 160 6.87 12.70 17.24
C PRO A 160 8.05 12.85 16.27
N TYR A 161 7.91 13.64 15.20
CA TYR A 161 8.95 13.98 14.23
C TYR A 161 9.41 15.44 14.29
N GLN A 162 9.05 16.21 15.33
CA GLN A 162 9.75 17.47 15.59
C GLN A 162 11.16 17.13 16.11
N SER A 163 12.07 16.91 15.16
CA SER A 163 13.50 17.00 15.37
C SER A 163 13.79 18.30 16.12
N PRO A 164 14.53 18.28 17.24
CA PRO A 164 14.88 19.51 17.94
C PRO A 164 15.57 20.45 16.96
N ALA A 165 15.21 21.74 17.04
CA ALA A 165 15.88 22.79 16.29
C ALA A 165 17.39 22.68 16.55
N ILE A 166 18.12 22.14 15.57
CA ILE A 166 19.56 22.15 15.55
C ILE A 166 19.93 23.63 15.45
N LEU A 167 20.40 24.18 16.56
CA LEU A 167 21.00 25.51 16.61
C LEU A 167 22.04 25.59 15.49
N ASP A 168 21.81 26.54 14.57
CA ASP A 168 22.78 27.03 13.60
C ASP A 168 24.01 27.54 14.35
N ALA A 169 24.98 26.65 14.59
CA ALA A 169 26.34 27.03 14.90
C ALA A 169 27.06 27.29 13.58
N SER A 170 26.92 28.52 13.09
CA SER A 170 27.76 29.08 12.04
C SER A 170 29.23 29.04 12.47
N GLY A 171 30.02 28.18 11.83
CA GLY A 171 31.48 28.18 11.90
C GLY A 171 32.06 28.03 10.49
N PRO A 172 32.86 28.99 9.98
CA PRO A 172 33.53 28.85 8.69
C PRO A 172 34.86 28.12 8.90
N VAL A 173 34.97 26.88 8.42
CA VAL A 173 36.26 26.21 8.25
C VAL A 173 36.28 25.47 6.91
N SER A 174 36.84 26.14 5.90
CA SER A 174 37.62 25.48 4.84
C SER A 174 39.07 25.32 5.36
N PRO A 175 40.00 24.55 4.73
CA PRO A 175 39.97 23.82 3.46
C PRO A 175 40.65 22.41 3.49
N SER A 176 40.69 21.77 2.31
CA SER A 176 41.67 20.78 1.82
C SER A 176 41.70 19.36 2.40
N THR A 177 41.67 18.33 1.53
CA THR A 177 42.87 17.49 1.26
C THR A 177 42.52 16.22 0.44
N SER A 178 43.20 16.14 -0.70
CA SER A 178 43.64 14.98 -1.51
C SER A 178 42.68 13.83 -1.86
N ALA A 179 42.58 13.62 -3.18
CA ALA A 179 42.26 12.36 -3.84
C ALA A 179 43.16 11.19 -3.40
N PRO A 180 42.66 9.95 -3.57
CA PRO A 180 43.50 8.87 -4.03
C PRO A 180 42.94 8.24 -5.32
N THR A 181 43.72 8.42 -6.37
CA THR A 181 43.94 7.47 -7.47
C THR A 181 44.08 6.04 -6.94
N SER A 182 43.32 5.08 -7.46
CA SER A 182 43.85 3.73 -7.67
C SER A 182 43.04 2.87 -8.65
N LYS A 183 43.78 2.42 -9.67
CA LYS A 183 43.85 1.07 -10.26
C LYS A 183 42.57 0.54 -10.92
N LEU A 184 42.47 0.56 -12.25
CA LEU A 184 43.18 -0.33 -13.19
C LEU A 184 43.16 -1.80 -12.72
N THR A 185 42.18 -2.56 -13.21
CA THR A 185 42.33 -4.01 -13.42
C THR A 185 41.63 -4.39 -14.72
N ASP A 186 42.46 -4.30 -15.76
CA ASP A 186 42.43 -5.08 -16.97
C ASP A 186 42.21 -6.57 -16.65
N ARG A 187 41.23 -7.22 -17.32
CA ARG A 187 41.11 -8.69 -17.44
C ARG A 187 40.12 -9.07 -18.55
N THR A 188 40.62 -9.02 -19.78
CA THR A 188 40.30 -9.99 -20.86
C THR A 188 41.19 -11.25 -20.71
N PRO A 189 41.05 -12.32 -21.52
CA PRO A 189 39.86 -13.03 -22.01
C PRO A 189 39.98 -14.57 -21.78
N LYS A 190 38.93 -15.33 -22.09
CA LYS A 190 39.01 -16.63 -22.78
C LYS A 190 37.65 -17.00 -23.36
#